data_AF-A0AAW5JUB5-F1
#
_entry.id   AF-A0AAW5JUB5-F1
#
_cell.length_a   1.000
_cell.length_b   1.000
_cell.length_c   1.000
_cell.angle_alpha   90.00
_cell.angle_beta   90.00
_cell.angle_gamma   90.00
#
_symmetry.space_group_name_H-M   'P 1'
#
loop_
_entity.id
_entity.type
_entity.pdbx_description
1 polymer ?
#
loop_
_entity_poly.entity_id
_entity_poly.type
_entity_poly.pdbx_seq_one_letter_code
_entity_poly.pdbx_strand_id
1 'polypeptide(L)'
;MSWRVEWLEEAAKDMRRLGKTEQKQVLKGIAKVSENPLPSSQGGYGKPLRNANRAHLAGLCKIKFRDLGIRVVYKPGEAYLKADERRGRHAL
;
A
#
# COMPACT_ATOMS: atom_id res chain seq x y z
N MET A 1 3.01 16.93 2.11
CA MET A 1 3.48 15.89 3.05
C MET A 1 3.08 14.54 2.44
N SER A 2 4.01 13.63 2.18
CA SER A 2 3.70 12.32 1.60
C SER A 2 3.60 11.24 2.68
N TRP A 3 2.73 10.26 2.45
CA TRP A 3 2.60 9.08 3.29
C TRP A 3 3.80 8.16 3.10
N ARG A 4 4.22 7.48 4.18
CA ARG A 4 5.30 6.49 4.12
C ARG A 4 4.84 5.25 3.36
N VAL A 5 5.68 4.76 2.44
CA VAL A 5 5.44 3.50 1.72
C VAL A 5 6.23 2.39 2.41
N GLU A 6 5.52 1.35 2.85
CA GLU A 6 6.10 0.13 3.40
C GLU A 6 5.78 -1.04 2.47
N TRP A 7 6.78 -1.88 2.24
CA TRP A 7 6.69 -3.00 1.30
C TRP A 7 6.61 -4.31 2.07
N LEU A 8 5.66 -5.16 1.68
CA LEU A 8 5.72 -6.58 2.00
C LEU A 8 6.91 -7.22 1.27
N GLU A 9 7.49 -8.27 1.83
CA GLU A 9 8.62 -8.96 1.21
C GLU A 9 8.23 -9.53 -0.16
N GLU A 10 7.00 -10.05 -0.29
CA GLU A 10 6.43 -10.57 -1.52
C GLU A 10 6.31 -9.47 -2.57
N ALA A 11 5.81 -8.29 -2.18
CA ALA A 11 5.70 -7.15 -3.08
C ALA A 11 7.07 -6.67 -3.55
N ALA A 12 8.09 -6.68 -2.66
CA ALA A 12 9.46 -6.37 -3.03
C ALA A 12 10.07 -7.42 -3.98
N LYS A 13 9.78 -8.72 -3.78
CA LYS A 13 10.19 -9.81 -4.67
C LYS A 13 9.55 -9.65 -6.05
N ASP A 14 8.26 -9.39 -6.12
CA ASP A 14 7.54 -9.18 -7.38
C ASP A 14 8.05 -7.95 -8.12
N MET A 15 8.33 -6.86 -7.40
CA MET A 15 8.91 -5.65 -7.99
C MET A 15 10.27 -5.92 -8.66
N ARG A 16 11.12 -6.76 -8.05
CA ARG A 16 12.43 -7.14 -8.61
C ARG A 16 12.34 -8.00 -9.87
N ARG A 17 11.21 -8.70 -10.10
CA ARG A 17 10.99 -9.56 -11.28
C ARG A 17 10.56 -8.76 -12.52
N LEU A 18 10.08 -7.54 -12.35
CA LEU A 18 9.68 -6.67 -13.45
C LEU A 18 10.91 -6.16 -14.24
N GLY A 19 10.71 -5.84 -15.51
CA GLY A 19 11.72 -5.15 -16.32
C GLY A 19 12.02 -3.75 -15.78
N LYS A 20 13.23 -3.23 -16.01
CA LYS A 20 13.66 -1.91 -15.47
C LYS A 20 12.70 -0.77 -15.84
N THR A 21 12.15 -0.79 -17.05
CA THR A 21 11.18 0.21 -17.53
C THR A 21 9.86 0.12 -16.77
N GLU A 22 9.36 -1.10 -16.54
CA GLU A 22 8.14 -1.35 -15.79
C GLU A 22 8.30 -0.93 -14.32
N GLN A 23 9.43 -1.30 -13.70
CA GLN A 23 9.78 -0.87 -12.34
C GLN A 23 9.72 0.65 -12.21
N LYS A 24 10.34 1.40 -13.13
CA LYS A 24 10.35 2.87 -13.10
C LYS A 24 8.93 3.45 -13.20
N GLN A 25 8.07 2.88 -14.04
CA GLN A 25 6.68 3.32 -14.17
C GLN A 25 5.88 3.01 -12.92
N VAL A 26 6.03 1.80 -12.38
CA VAL A 26 5.34 1.35 -11.17
C VAL A 26 5.75 2.20 -9.96
N LEU A 27 7.05 2.46 -9.75
CA LEU A 27 7.55 3.34 -8.69
C LEU A 27 6.99 4.76 -8.78
N LYS A 28 6.91 5.33 -9.99
CA LYS A 28 6.30 6.65 -10.19
C LYS A 28 4.83 6.66 -9.79
N GLY A 29 4.07 5.62 -10.15
CA GLY A 29 2.67 5.53 -9.76
C GLY A 29 2.49 5.36 -8.25
N ILE A 30 3.35 4.58 -7.59
CA ILE A 30 3.35 4.44 -6.13
C ILE A 30 3.70 5.77 -5.45
N ALA A 31 4.71 6.49 -5.94
CA ALA A 31 5.07 7.81 -5.43
C ALA A 31 3.91 8.82 -5.57
N LYS A 32 3.17 8.78 -6.68
CA LYS A 32 1.96 9.60 -6.83
C LYS A 32 0.86 9.22 -5.84
N VAL A 33 0.63 7.92 -5.64
CA VAL A 33 -0.36 7.44 -4.68
C VAL A 33 0.02 7.81 -3.25
N SER A 34 1.30 7.84 -2.89
CA SER A 34 1.72 8.19 -1.54
C SER A 34 1.49 9.66 -1.19
N GLU A 35 1.19 10.54 -2.15
CA GLU A 35 0.72 11.90 -1.87
C GLU A 35 -0.67 11.88 -1.20
N ASN A 36 -1.57 10.98 -1.65
CA ASN A 36 -2.86 10.73 -1.01
C ASN A 36 -3.35 9.29 -1.30
N PRO A 37 -3.02 8.33 -0.41
CA PRO A 37 -3.27 6.91 -0.65
C PRO A 37 -4.74 6.52 -0.41
N LEU A 38 -5.54 7.43 0.16
CA LEU A 38 -6.94 7.16 0.50
C LEU A 38 -7.76 6.72 -0.73
N PRO A 39 -8.93 6.08 -0.50
CA PRO A 39 -9.89 5.81 -1.56
C PRO A 39 -10.27 7.08 -2.34
N SER A 40 -10.65 6.92 -3.61
CA SER A 40 -11.14 8.00 -4.45
C SER A 40 -12.38 8.70 -3.91
N SER A 41 -13.20 8.01 -3.12
CA SER A 41 -14.35 8.60 -2.40
C SER A 41 -13.94 9.57 -1.30
N GLN A 42 -12.66 9.56 -0.89
CA GLN A 42 -12.06 10.48 0.10
C GLN A 42 -11.03 11.41 -0.56
N GLY A 43 -11.08 11.57 -1.88
CA GLY A 43 -10.19 12.45 -2.64
C GLY A 43 -8.78 11.88 -2.91
N GLY A 44 -8.52 10.62 -2.56
CA GLY A 44 -7.25 9.96 -2.85
C GLY A 44 -7.21 9.24 -4.19
N TYR A 45 -6.06 8.64 -4.51
CA TYR A 45 -5.85 7.98 -5.81
C TYR A 45 -6.28 6.50 -5.84
N GLY A 46 -6.61 5.93 -4.68
CA GLY A 46 -6.92 4.51 -4.55
C GLY A 46 -8.28 4.13 -5.09
N LYS A 47 -8.36 3.04 -5.87
CA LYS A 47 -9.64 2.40 -6.17
C LYS A 47 -9.90 1.26 -5.19
N PRO A 48 -10.96 1.33 -4.36
CA PRO A 48 -11.29 0.24 -3.44
C PRO A 48 -11.43 -1.10 -4.16
N LEU A 49 -10.93 -2.15 -3.54
CA LEU A 49 -11.23 -3.52 -3.96
C LEU A 49 -12.62 -3.91 -3.46
N ARG A 50 -13.45 -4.42 -4.38
CA ARG A 50 -14.78 -4.94 -4.04
C ARG A 50 -14.61 -6.30 -3.35
N ASN A 51 -15.21 -6.45 -2.18
CA ASN A 51 -15.42 -7.76 -1.57
C ASN A 51 -16.46 -8.53 -2.39
N ALA A 52 -16.02 -9.59 -3.05
CA ALA A 52 -16.88 -10.58 -3.69
C ALA A 52 -16.44 -11.96 -3.21
N ASN A 53 -17.41 -12.85 -2.92
CA ASN A 53 -17.21 -14.28 -2.69
C ASN A 53 -16.05 -14.64 -1.75
N ARG A 54 -16.24 -14.46 -0.42
CA ARG A 54 -15.32 -14.90 0.67
C ARG A 54 -13.90 -14.31 0.67
N ALA A 55 -13.52 -13.45 -0.27
CA ALA A 55 -12.23 -12.78 -0.23
C ALA A 55 -12.25 -11.60 0.76
N HIS A 56 -11.32 -11.58 1.72
CA HIS A 56 -11.14 -10.48 2.68
C HIS A 56 -10.33 -9.33 2.06
N LEU A 57 -10.93 -8.60 1.12
CA LEU A 57 -10.30 -7.45 0.43
C LEU A 57 -10.75 -6.09 0.96
N ALA A 58 -11.55 -6.08 2.04
CA ALA A 58 -12.02 -4.86 2.68
C ALA A 58 -10.84 -3.99 3.11
N GLY A 59 -10.95 -2.68 2.87
CA GLY A 59 -9.90 -1.72 3.22
C GLY A 59 -8.70 -1.71 2.27
N LEU A 60 -8.61 -2.63 1.30
CA LEU A 60 -7.55 -2.58 0.29
C LEU A 60 -7.93 -1.71 -0.90
N CYS A 61 -6.94 -1.00 -1.43
CA CYS A 61 -7.02 -0.21 -2.65
C CYS A 61 -6.11 -0.79 -3.74
N LYS A 62 -6.39 -0.43 -4.99
CA LYS A 62 -5.51 -0.72 -6.12
C LYS A 62 -5.28 0.47 -7.04
N ILE A 63 -4.12 0.46 -7.70
CA ILE A 63 -3.87 1.21 -8.93
C ILE A 63 -3.58 0.25 -10.09
N LYS A 64 -3.86 0.68 -11.33
CA LYS A 64 -3.71 -0.12 -12.54
C LYS A 64 -2.78 0.58 -13.53
N PHE A 65 -1.78 -0.13 -14.02
CA PHE A 65 -0.93 0.27 -15.14
C PHE A 65 -1.40 -0.51 -16.36
N ARG A 66 -2.38 0.04 -17.10
CA ARG A 66 -3.12 -0.72 -18.14
C ARG A 66 -2.21 -1.27 -19.21
N ASP A 67 -1.29 -0.45 -19.70
CA ASP A 67 -0.37 -0.80 -20.79
C ASP A 67 0.67 -1.84 -20.36
N LEU A 68 0.93 -1.95 -19.06
CA LEU A 68 1.83 -2.96 -18.48
C LEU A 68 1.09 -4.21 -18.01
N GLY A 69 -0.24 -4.22 -17.95
CA GLY A 69 -1.02 -5.29 -17.34
C GLY A 69 -0.88 -5.41 -15.80
N ILE A 70 -0.13 -4.52 -15.14
CA ILE A 70 0.22 -4.60 -13.71
C ILE A 70 -0.85 -3.93 -12.82
N ARG A 71 -1.09 -4.53 -11.65
CA ARG A 71 -1.90 -3.96 -10.57
C ARG A 71 -1.06 -3.91 -9.31
N VAL A 72 -0.99 -2.75 -8.67
CA VAL A 72 -0.43 -2.63 -7.32
C VAL A 72 -1.61 -2.58 -6.35
N VAL A 73 -1.60 -3.47 -5.37
CA VAL A 73 -2.58 -3.53 -4.29
C VAL A 73 -1.90 -3.06 -3.01
N TYR A 74 -2.59 -2.24 -2.23
CA TYR A 74 -2.04 -1.67 -1.01
C TYR A 74 -3.16 -1.41 0.01
N LYS A 75 -2.77 -1.20 1.26
CA LYS A 75 -3.67 -0.78 2.34
C LYS A 75 -3.35 0.68 2.71
N PRO A 76 -4.25 1.66 2.45
CA PRO A 76 -4.10 3.00 3.00
C PRO A 76 -4.16 2.93 4.53
N GLY A 77 -3.31 3.73 5.19
CA GLY A 77 -2.93 3.57 6.60
C GLY A 77 -4.03 3.07 7.54
N GLU A 78 -3.80 1.91 8.14
CA GLU A 78 -4.14 1.71 9.53
C GLU A 78 -2.99 2.31 10.34
N ALA A 79 -3.30 3.14 11.33
CA ALA A 79 -2.33 3.42 12.38
C ALA A 79 -2.00 2.08 13.05
N TYR A 80 -0.84 1.51 12.75
CA TYR A 80 -0.35 0.36 13.51
C TYR A 80 -0.03 0.87 14.91
N LEU A 81 -0.98 0.70 15.84
CA LEU A 81 -0.70 0.73 17.26
C LEU A 81 0.21 -0.48 17.53
N LYS A 82 1.53 -0.32 17.39
CA LYS A 82 2.42 -1.18 18.16
C LYS A 82 2.12 -0.86 19.62
N ALA A 83 1.49 -1.80 20.31
CA ALA A 83 1.44 -1.77 21.76
C ALA A 83 2.88 -1.57 22.25
N ASP A 84 3.10 -0.48 22.95
CA ASP A 84 4.37 -0.17 23.59
C ASP A 84 4.59 -1.15 24.73
N GLU A 85 5.14 -2.32 24.41
CA GLU A 85 5.62 -3.27 25.38
C GLU A 85 6.98 -2.79 25.93
N ARG A 86 6.92 -1.81 26.83
CA ARG A 86 7.95 -1.63 27.87
C ARG A 86 7.30 -1.43 29.23
N ARG A 87 6.86 -2.56 29.79
CA ARG A 87 6.93 -2.82 31.22
C ARG A 87 8.38 -2.63 31.67
N GLY A 88 8.62 -1.73 32.62
CA GLY A 88 9.96 -1.54 33.16
C GLY A 88 10.11 -0.50 34.27
N ARG A 89 9.50 -0.80 35.43
CA ARG A 89 9.85 -0.32 36.80
C ARG A 89 9.38 1.08 37.23
N HIS A 90 8.30 1.07 38.01
CA HIS A 90 8.25 1.82 39.28
C HIS A 90 9.09 1.10 40.35
N ALA A 91 9.45 1.84 41.41
CA ALA A 91 10.39 1.57 42.53
C ALA A 91 11.84 1.94 42.17
N LEU A 92 12.47 2.95 42.81
CA LEU A 92 12.34 3.49 44.17
C LEU A 92 11.99 4.99 44.18
#